data_AF-A0A6P5JZZ8-F1
#
_entry.id   AF-A0A6P5JZZ8-F1
#
_cell.length_a   1.000
_cell.length_b   1.000
_cell.length_c   1.000
_cell.angle_alpha   90.00
_cell.angle_beta   90.00
_cell.angle_gamma   90.00
#
_symmetry.space_group_name_H-M   'P 1'
#
loop_
_entity.id
_entity.type
_entity.pdbx_description
1 polymer ?
#
loop_
_entity_poly.entity_id
_entity_poly.type
_entity_poly.pdbx_seq_one_letter_code
_entity_poly.pdbx_strand_id
1 'polypeptide(L)'
;MTPATVDIHPEDTLLEENEERTMIDPTSREDPKFKELNKVLIDWINDVLVEERIIVKQLEEDLYDGQVLQKLLEKLADRKLNVAEVTQSEIGQKQKLQTILEAVYDVLRPHGWAIKWNVDSIHGKNLVAILHLLVALAMHFRAPIRLPEHVSVQVVVVRKREGLLHSAHVVEELTSTTEMMMGRCERDAFDTLFDHAPDKLSLVKKSLITFVNKHLNKLNLEVTELETQFADGVYLVLLMGLLEGYFVPLHNFHLTPENFEQKVHNVSFAFELMQDGGLKKPKARPEDVVNLDLKSTLRVLYNLFTKYKNIE
;
A
#
# COMPACT_ATOMS: atom_id res chain seq x y z
N MET A 1 28.71 27.65 -18.11
CA MET A 1 28.14 26.33 -17.78
C MET A 1 27.48 25.83 -19.04
N THR A 2 28.08 24.84 -19.69
CA THR A 2 27.50 24.14 -20.85
C THR A 2 26.30 23.31 -20.36
N PRO A 3 25.18 23.23 -21.12
CA PRO A 3 24.08 22.36 -20.76
C PRO A 3 24.60 20.92 -20.75
N ALA A 4 24.28 20.15 -19.71
CA ALA A 4 24.53 18.72 -19.71
C ALA A 4 23.77 18.12 -20.90
N THR A 5 24.49 17.52 -21.85
CA THR A 5 23.90 16.75 -22.94
C THR A 5 23.27 15.52 -22.31
N VAL A 6 21.94 15.45 -22.34
CA VAL A 6 21.21 14.21 -22.08
C VAL A 6 21.78 13.19 -23.06
N ASP A 7 22.39 12.11 -22.57
CA ASP A 7 22.78 10.97 -23.40
C ASP A 7 21.50 10.27 -23.86
N ILE A 8 20.93 10.78 -24.95
CA ILE A 8 19.77 10.18 -25.61
C ILE A 8 20.31 8.97 -26.37
N HIS A 9 19.96 7.76 -25.94
CA HIS A 9 20.38 6.54 -26.62
C HIS A 9 19.80 6.57 -28.05
N PRO A 10 20.49 6.06 -29.08
CA PRO A 10 20.00 6.12 -30.47
C PRO A 10 18.59 5.51 -30.66
N GLU A 11 18.19 4.54 -29.83
CA GLU A 11 16.84 3.98 -29.81
C GLU A 11 15.76 4.92 -29.24
N ASP A 12 16.14 5.92 -28.44
CA ASP A 12 15.25 6.96 -27.89
C ASP A 12 14.99 8.09 -28.90
N THR A 13 15.75 8.14 -30.00
CA THR A 13 15.55 9.11 -31.10
C THR A 13 14.64 8.60 -32.23
N LEU A 14 14.39 7.29 -32.26
CA LEU A 14 13.52 6.64 -33.24
C LEU A 14 12.07 6.66 -32.76
N LEU A 15 11.45 7.85 -32.81
CA LEU A 15 10.03 8.01 -32.53
C LEU A 15 9.21 8.02 -33.83
N GLU A 16 8.07 7.33 -33.82
CA GLU A 16 7.01 7.46 -34.81
C GLU A 16 6.29 8.82 -34.67
N GLU A 17 5.53 9.22 -35.69
CA GLU A 17 4.85 10.51 -35.69
C GLU A 17 3.75 10.55 -34.62
N ASN A 18 3.80 11.55 -33.72
CA ASN A 18 3.01 11.67 -32.49
C ASN A 18 3.38 10.71 -31.35
N GLU A 19 4.43 9.91 -31.48
CA GLU A 19 4.94 9.11 -30.37
C GLU A 19 5.58 10.00 -29.30
N GLU A 20 5.39 9.61 -28.05
CA GLU A 20 5.88 10.30 -26.87
C GLU A 20 6.69 9.33 -26.01
N ARG A 21 7.90 9.74 -25.64
CA ARG A 21 8.77 8.97 -24.75
C ARG A 21 9.17 9.83 -23.57
N THR A 22 9.09 9.23 -22.38
CA THR A 22 9.42 9.87 -21.12
C THR A 22 10.70 9.25 -20.60
N MET A 23 11.71 10.09 -20.35
CA MET A 23 12.98 9.65 -19.78
C MET A 23 13.20 10.38 -18.46
N ILE A 24 13.64 9.67 -17.43
CA ILE A 24 13.99 10.30 -16.15
C ILE A 24 15.32 11.04 -16.33
N ASP A 25 15.37 12.29 -15.88
CA ASP A 25 16.60 13.06 -15.88
C ASP A 25 17.68 12.33 -15.04
N PRO A 26 18.93 12.19 -15.54
CA PRO A 26 19.99 11.48 -14.82
C PRO A 26 20.19 11.97 -13.38
N THR A 27 20.00 13.27 -13.12
CA THR A 27 20.12 13.82 -11.76
C THR A 27 19.04 13.32 -10.82
N SER A 28 17.81 13.15 -11.33
CA SER A 28 16.69 12.56 -10.57
C SER A 28 16.87 11.06 -10.36
N ARG A 29 17.54 10.36 -11.30
CA ARG A 29 17.85 8.92 -11.16
C ARG A 29 18.89 8.66 -10.05
N GLU A 30 19.75 9.64 -9.78
CA GLU A 30 20.73 9.57 -8.70
C GLU A 30 20.17 9.97 -7.33
N ASP A 31 18.96 10.53 -7.26
CA ASP A 31 18.32 10.99 -6.02
C ASP A 31 18.17 9.83 -5.00
N PRO A 32 18.64 10.01 -3.74
CA PRO A 32 18.55 8.98 -2.71
C PRO A 32 17.14 8.49 -2.42
N LYS A 33 16.14 9.39 -2.39
CA LYS A 33 14.74 9.03 -2.14
C LYS A 33 14.13 8.27 -3.30
N PHE A 34 14.49 8.63 -4.53
CA PHE A 34 14.07 7.88 -5.72
C PHE A 34 14.63 6.45 -5.71
N LYS A 35 15.91 6.30 -5.38
CA LYS A 35 16.56 4.98 -5.21
C LYS A 35 15.93 4.17 -4.09
N GLU A 36 15.61 4.81 -2.96
CA GLU A 36 14.90 4.19 -1.85
C GLU A 36 13.51 3.70 -2.26
N LEU A 37 12.72 4.52 -2.97
CA LEU A 37 11.41 4.13 -3.48
C LEU A 37 11.51 2.89 -4.37
N ASN A 38 12.45 2.90 -5.31
CA ASN A 38 12.67 1.78 -6.22
C ASN A 38 13.04 0.51 -5.44
N LYS A 39 13.97 0.63 -4.48
CA LYS A 39 14.39 -0.47 -3.61
C LYS A 39 13.22 -1.03 -2.79
N VAL A 40 12.45 -0.18 -2.12
CA VAL A 40 11.33 -0.61 -1.27
C VAL A 40 10.26 -1.36 -2.08
N LEU A 41 9.98 -0.90 -3.31
CA LEU A 41 9.03 -1.57 -4.19
C LEU A 41 9.58 -2.91 -4.71
N ILE A 42 10.86 -3.00 -5.04
CA ILE A 42 11.51 -4.26 -5.43
C ILE A 42 11.46 -5.26 -4.26
N ASP A 43 11.90 -4.84 -3.08
CA ASP A 43 11.94 -5.68 -1.88
C ASP A 43 10.52 -6.18 -1.54
N TRP A 44 9.51 -5.31 -1.64
CA TRP A 44 8.10 -5.69 -1.49
C TRP A 44 7.63 -6.77 -2.47
N ILE A 45 7.87 -6.57 -3.78
CA ILE A 45 7.42 -7.53 -4.80
C ILE A 45 8.09 -8.88 -4.57
N ASN A 46 9.39 -8.87 -4.22
CA ASN A 46 10.15 -10.07 -3.92
C ASN A 46 9.59 -10.80 -2.70
N ASP A 47 9.25 -10.08 -1.63
CA ASP A 47 8.66 -10.68 -0.43
C ASP A 47 7.29 -11.31 -0.73
N VAL A 48 6.45 -10.64 -1.53
CA VAL A 48 5.13 -11.17 -1.92
C VAL A 48 5.24 -12.42 -2.81
N LEU A 49 6.27 -12.48 -3.66
CA LEU A 49 6.41 -13.53 -4.68
C LEU A 49 7.47 -14.59 -4.35
N VAL A 50 8.01 -14.59 -3.13
CA VAL A 50 9.07 -15.51 -2.70
C VAL A 50 8.66 -16.98 -2.84
N GLU A 51 7.40 -17.31 -2.55
CA GLU A 51 6.86 -18.67 -2.68
C GLU A 51 6.83 -19.16 -4.13
N GLU A 52 6.67 -18.24 -5.08
CA GLU A 52 6.69 -18.54 -6.52
C GLU A 52 8.11 -18.51 -7.11
N ARG A 53 9.13 -18.27 -6.26
CA ARG A 53 10.55 -18.20 -6.64
C ARG A 53 10.84 -17.13 -7.70
N ILE A 54 10.06 -16.06 -7.69
CA ILE A 54 10.25 -14.90 -8.58
C ILE A 54 11.17 -13.92 -7.86
N ILE A 55 12.17 -13.42 -8.58
CA ILE A 55 13.13 -12.42 -8.07
C ILE A 55 13.21 -11.29 -9.08
N VAL A 56 12.71 -10.14 -8.69
CA VAL A 56 12.82 -8.85 -9.37
C VAL A 56 14.11 -8.17 -8.96
N LYS A 57 14.81 -7.64 -9.96
CA LYS A 57 16.05 -6.85 -9.82
C LYS A 57 15.91 -5.46 -10.41
N GLN A 58 15.19 -5.35 -11.52
CA GLN A 58 15.01 -4.10 -12.25
C GLN A 58 13.56 -4.00 -12.72
N LEU A 59 12.83 -3.03 -12.17
CA LEU A 59 11.40 -2.86 -12.43
C LEU A 59 11.08 -2.74 -13.94
N GLU A 60 11.87 -1.99 -14.69
CA GLU A 60 11.72 -1.80 -16.14
C GLU A 60 11.87 -3.11 -16.93
N GLU A 61 12.80 -3.96 -16.52
CA GLU A 61 13.17 -5.19 -17.25
C GLU A 61 12.35 -6.40 -16.83
N ASP A 62 11.88 -6.43 -15.59
CA ASP A 62 11.19 -7.60 -15.04
C ASP A 62 9.66 -7.49 -15.14
N LEU A 63 9.09 -6.28 -15.30
CA LEU A 63 7.63 -6.07 -15.30
C LEU A 63 7.04 -5.79 -16.68
N TYR A 64 7.85 -5.45 -17.69
CA TYR A 64 7.36 -4.95 -18.99
C TYR A 64 6.51 -5.96 -19.77
N ASP A 65 6.77 -7.25 -19.62
CA ASP A 65 6.05 -8.32 -20.33
C ASP A 65 4.75 -8.73 -19.62
N GLY A 66 4.50 -8.19 -18.42
CA GLY A 66 3.34 -8.46 -17.58
C GLY A 66 3.41 -9.72 -16.73
N GLN A 67 4.49 -10.52 -16.79
CA GLN A 67 4.56 -11.79 -16.05
C GLN A 67 4.59 -11.57 -14.53
N VAL A 68 5.49 -10.71 -14.07
CA VAL A 68 5.61 -10.39 -12.65
C VAL A 68 4.36 -9.66 -12.15
N LEU A 69 3.82 -8.73 -12.94
CA LEU A 69 2.59 -8.00 -12.60
C LEU A 69 1.38 -8.92 -12.47
N GLN A 70 1.25 -9.92 -13.34
CA GLN A 70 0.22 -10.95 -13.22
C GLN A 70 0.32 -11.64 -11.86
N LYS A 71 1.48 -12.19 -11.53
CA LYS A 71 1.70 -12.97 -10.30
C LYS A 71 1.50 -12.14 -9.05
N LEU A 72 1.98 -10.90 -9.07
CA LEU A 72 1.77 -9.94 -8.00
C LEU A 72 0.26 -9.71 -7.78
N LEU A 73 -0.49 -9.40 -8.84
CA LEU A 73 -1.92 -9.14 -8.72
C LEU A 73 -2.71 -10.38 -8.28
N GLU A 74 -2.34 -11.58 -8.77
CA GLU A 74 -2.97 -12.83 -8.37
C GLU A 74 -2.82 -13.11 -6.88
N LYS A 75 -1.61 -12.89 -6.34
CA LYS A 75 -1.32 -13.05 -4.91
C LYS A 75 -2.01 -11.98 -4.05
N LEU A 76 -1.99 -10.72 -4.49
CA LEU A 76 -2.59 -9.61 -3.73
C LEU A 76 -4.13 -9.69 -3.69
N ALA A 77 -4.76 -10.08 -4.80
CA ALA A 77 -6.21 -10.17 -4.93
C ALA A 77 -6.80 -11.54 -4.56
N ASP A 78 -5.95 -12.52 -4.21
CA ASP A 78 -6.33 -13.93 -4.00
C ASP A 78 -7.23 -14.49 -5.12
N ARG A 79 -6.88 -14.15 -6.37
CA ARG A 79 -7.66 -14.45 -7.58
C ARG A 79 -6.72 -14.80 -8.72
N LYS A 80 -7.02 -15.87 -9.47
CA LYS A 80 -6.33 -16.16 -10.73
C LYS A 80 -6.82 -15.26 -11.88
N LEU A 81 -5.89 -14.80 -12.71
CA LEU A 81 -6.18 -14.07 -13.94
C LEU A 81 -6.24 -15.04 -15.12
N ASN A 82 -7.17 -14.80 -16.04
CA ASN A 82 -7.30 -15.62 -17.24
C ASN A 82 -6.36 -15.11 -18.34
N VAL A 83 -5.07 -15.33 -18.15
CA VAL A 83 -4.01 -14.98 -19.12
C VAL A 83 -3.08 -16.17 -19.34
N ALA A 84 -2.44 -16.24 -20.50
CA ALA A 84 -1.48 -17.30 -20.80
C ALA A 84 -0.28 -17.22 -19.85
N GLU A 85 0.20 -18.37 -19.36
CA GLU A 85 1.31 -18.40 -18.39
C GLU A 85 2.61 -17.84 -18.96
N VAL A 86 2.87 -18.01 -20.26
CA VAL A 86 4.06 -17.48 -20.94
C VAL A 86 3.65 -16.89 -22.28
N THR A 87 4.16 -15.70 -22.59
CA THR A 87 3.95 -15.01 -23.86
C THR A 87 5.29 -14.50 -24.39
N GLN A 88 5.71 -15.01 -25.56
CA GLN A 88 6.97 -14.62 -26.19
C GLN A 88 6.80 -13.55 -27.28
N SER A 89 5.61 -13.42 -27.88
CA SER A 89 5.35 -12.42 -28.90
C SER A 89 4.98 -11.08 -28.27
N GLU A 90 5.41 -9.99 -28.91
CA GLU A 90 5.07 -8.62 -28.51
C GLU A 90 3.55 -8.43 -28.38
N ILE A 91 2.79 -8.90 -29.38
CA ILE A 91 1.32 -8.85 -29.40
C ILE A 91 0.74 -9.61 -28.20
N GLY A 92 1.30 -10.79 -27.87
CA GLY A 92 0.85 -11.60 -26.73
C GLY A 92 1.13 -10.91 -25.39
N GLN A 93 2.30 -10.28 -25.25
CA GLN A 93 2.66 -9.50 -24.06
C GLN A 93 1.73 -8.30 -23.87
N LYS A 94 1.43 -7.54 -24.94
CA LYS A 94 0.49 -6.42 -24.88
C LYS A 94 -0.94 -6.87 -24.52
N GLN A 95 -1.41 -8.00 -25.08
CA GLN A 95 -2.71 -8.58 -24.71
C GLN A 95 -2.76 -9.06 -23.26
N LYS A 96 -1.67 -9.65 -22.75
CA LYS A 96 -1.53 -10.03 -21.35
C LYS A 96 -1.62 -8.79 -20.46
N LEU A 97 -0.83 -7.75 -20.75
CA LEU A 97 -0.84 -6.48 -20.01
C LEU A 97 -2.22 -5.82 -20.04
N GLN A 98 -2.92 -5.84 -21.18
CA GLN A 98 -4.29 -5.31 -21.27
C GLN A 98 -5.21 -5.98 -20.24
N THR A 99 -5.19 -7.32 -20.19
CA THR A 99 -6.02 -8.09 -19.25
C THR A 99 -5.64 -7.81 -17.79
N ILE A 100 -4.33 -7.68 -17.50
CA ILE A 100 -3.84 -7.35 -16.16
C ILE A 100 -4.31 -5.95 -15.76
N LEU A 101 -4.14 -4.95 -16.62
CA LEU A 101 -4.51 -3.57 -16.33
C LEU A 101 -6.03 -3.42 -16.18
N GLU A 102 -6.85 -4.14 -16.94
CA GLU A 102 -8.29 -4.22 -16.72
C GLU A 102 -8.63 -4.74 -15.32
N ALA A 103 -7.98 -5.83 -14.88
CA ALA A 103 -8.15 -6.35 -13.53
C ALA A 103 -7.67 -5.36 -12.46
N VAL A 104 -6.58 -4.62 -12.72
CA VAL A 104 -6.13 -3.53 -11.85
C VAL A 104 -7.18 -2.44 -11.74
N TYR A 105 -7.81 -2.01 -12.85
CA TYR A 105 -8.84 -0.97 -12.83
C TYR A 105 -10.10 -1.42 -12.05
N ASP A 106 -10.48 -2.69 -12.18
CA ASP A 106 -11.60 -3.27 -11.41
C ASP A 106 -11.35 -3.27 -9.90
N VAL A 107 -10.10 -3.54 -9.50
CA VAL A 107 -9.65 -3.58 -8.11
C VAL A 107 -9.50 -2.17 -7.55
N LEU A 108 -8.74 -1.30 -8.22
CA LEU A 108 -8.42 0.04 -7.75
C LEU A 108 -9.64 0.98 -7.77
N ARG A 109 -10.58 0.77 -8.71
CA ARG A 109 -11.73 1.64 -8.97
C ARG A 109 -11.37 3.13 -8.96
N PRO A 110 -10.47 3.58 -9.85
CA PRO A 110 -9.76 4.87 -9.76
C PRO A 110 -10.62 6.09 -10.15
N HIS A 111 -11.82 6.23 -9.60
CA HIS A 111 -12.74 7.32 -9.91
C HIS A 111 -12.09 8.68 -9.61
N GLY A 112 -11.86 9.48 -10.67
CA GLY A 112 -11.24 10.80 -10.58
C GLY A 112 -9.71 10.81 -10.48
N TRP A 113 -9.03 9.66 -10.65
CA TRP A 113 -7.57 9.64 -10.71
C TRP A 113 -7.07 10.02 -12.10
N ALA A 114 -5.97 10.77 -12.17
CA ALA A 114 -5.17 10.84 -13.38
C ALA A 114 -4.35 9.55 -13.50
N ILE A 115 -4.81 8.60 -14.30
CA ILE A 115 -4.10 7.34 -14.56
C ILE A 115 -2.86 7.67 -15.40
N LYS A 116 -1.67 7.30 -14.89
CA LYS A 116 -0.35 7.61 -15.48
C LYS A 116 0.31 6.39 -16.13
N TRP A 117 -0.43 5.31 -16.33
CA TRP A 117 0.04 4.08 -16.94
C TRP A 117 -0.99 3.51 -17.93
N ASN A 118 -0.49 2.86 -18.96
CA ASN A 118 -1.23 2.10 -19.97
C ASN A 118 -0.35 0.97 -20.52
N VAL A 119 -0.92 0.10 -21.35
CA VAL A 119 -0.21 -1.06 -21.92
C VAL A 119 1.10 -0.65 -22.60
N ASP A 120 1.06 0.37 -23.46
CA ASP A 120 2.24 0.79 -24.23
C ASP A 120 3.33 1.38 -23.34
N SER A 121 2.98 2.12 -22.28
CA SER A 121 3.95 2.66 -21.33
C SER A 121 4.63 1.57 -20.49
N ILE A 122 3.90 0.54 -20.05
CA ILE A 122 4.48 -0.56 -19.28
C ILE A 122 5.35 -1.44 -20.18
N HIS A 123 4.82 -1.81 -21.35
CA HIS A 123 5.55 -2.62 -22.33
C HIS A 123 6.78 -1.90 -22.88
N GLY A 124 6.68 -0.58 -23.08
CA GLY A 124 7.77 0.33 -23.45
C GLY A 124 8.71 0.67 -22.30
N LYS A 125 8.68 -0.08 -21.19
CA LYS A 125 9.61 0.02 -20.05
C LYS A 125 9.66 1.40 -19.40
N ASN A 126 8.57 2.15 -19.42
CA ASN A 126 8.51 3.46 -18.78
C ASN A 126 8.49 3.30 -17.26
N LEU A 127 9.64 3.51 -16.60
CA LEU A 127 9.76 3.37 -15.14
C LEU A 127 8.80 4.28 -14.37
N VAL A 128 8.50 5.48 -14.86
CA VAL A 128 7.58 6.40 -14.17
C VAL A 128 6.18 5.83 -14.15
N ALA A 129 5.72 5.27 -15.28
CA ALA A 129 4.42 4.60 -15.37
C ALA A 129 4.38 3.34 -14.47
N ILE A 130 5.45 2.53 -14.49
CA ILE A 130 5.57 1.32 -13.64
C ILE A 130 5.52 1.70 -12.16
N LEU A 131 6.26 2.74 -11.74
CA LEU A 131 6.28 3.21 -10.35
C LEU A 131 4.92 3.73 -9.91
N HIS A 132 4.22 4.51 -10.74
CA HIS A 132 2.86 4.95 -10.42
C HIS A 132 1.90 3.78 -10.22
N LEU A 133 1.96 2.76 -11.08
CA LEU A 133 1.15 1.55 -10.95
C LEU A 133 1.48 0.81 -9.64
N LEU A 134 2.76 0.60 -9.34
CA LEU A 134 3.19 -0.13 -8.15
C LEU A 134 2.86 0.62 -6.86
N VAL A 135 3.05 1.94 -6.82
CA VAL A 135 2.62 2.78 -5.69
C VAL A 135 1.11 2.66 -5.50
N ALA A 136 0.32 2.75 -6.57
CA ALA A 136 -1.13 2.59 -6.49
C ALA A 136 -1.54 1.21 -5.94
N LEU A 137 -0.90 0.13 -6.39
CA LEU A 137 -1.14 -1.23 -5.90
C LEU A 137 -0.72 -1.38 -4.43
N ALA A 138 0.48 -0.93 -4.07
CA ALA A 138 0.98 -0.99 -2.70
C ALA A 138 0.05 -0.25 -1.73
N MET A 139 -0.44 0.92 -2.13
CA MET A 139 -1.39 1.70 -1.33
C MET A 139 -2.76 1.03 -1.23
N HIS A 140 -3.30 0.54 -2.33
CA HIS A 140 -4.63 -0.10 -2.34
C HIS A 140 -4.66 -1.37 -1.50
N PHE A 141 -3.66 -2.25 -1.69
CA PHE A 141 -3.54 -3.50 -0.96
C PHE A 141 -2.91 -3.35 0.41
N ARG A 142 -2.58 -2.11 0.83
CA ARG A 142 -1.98 -1.82 2.13
C ARG A 142 -0.73 -2.66 2.37
N ALA A 143 0.12 -2.71 1.37
CA ALA A 143 1.38 -3.45 1.37
C ALA A 143 2.19 -3.18 2.64
N PRO A 144 2.85 -4.20 3.24
CA PRO A 144 3.54 -4.06 4.51
C PRO A 144 4.88 -3.32 4.44
N ILE A 145 4.90 -2.20 3.72
CA ILE A 145 6.08 -1.39 3.45
C ILE A 145 5.82 0.08 3.78
N ARG A 146 6.90 0.82 4.02
CA ARG A 146 6.86 2.28 4.19
C ARG A 146 7.41 2.94 2.93
N LEU A 147 6.53 3.54 2.15
CA LEU A 147 6.93 4.33 0.99
C LEU A 147 7.59 5.64 1.46
N PRO A 148 8.72 6.06 0.87
CA PRO A 148 9.29 7.38 1.12
C PRO A 148 8.32 8.48 0.66
N GLU A 149 8.24 9.57 1.41
CA GLU A 149 7.33 10.67 1.13
C GLU A 149 7.99 11.77 0.27
N HIS A 150 7.17 12.43 -0.55
CA HIS A 150 7.57 13.54 -1.43
C HIS A 150 8.69 13.20 -2.41
N VAL A 151 8.68 11.98 -2.96
CA VAL A 151 9.50 11.60 -4.10
C VAL A 151 8.93 12.21 -5.37
N SER A 152 9.72 13.07 -6.02
CA SER A 152 9.43 13.64 -7.33
C SER A 152 10.64 13.48 -8.24
N VAL A 153 10.39 13.29 -9.53
CA VAL A 153 11.42 13.15 -10.54
C VAL A 153 11.22 14.14 -11.65
N GLN A 154 12.32 14.71 -12.14
CA GLN A 154 12.30 15.47 -13.38
C GLN A 154 12.32 14.49 -14.55
N VAL A 155 11.37 14.63 -15.45
CA VAL A 155 11.24 13.82 -16.65
C VAL A 155 11.38 14.68 -17.89
N VAL A 156 12.08 14.16 -18.88
CA VAL A 156 12.17 14.72 -20.22
C VAL A 156 11.14 13.99 -21.07
N VAL A 157 10.15 14.74 -21.52
CA VAL A 157 9.14 14.26 -22.47
C VAL A 157 9.59 14.66 -23.86
N VAL A 158 9.90 13.67 -24.69
CA VAL A 158 10.26 13.89 -26.10
C VAL A 158 9.08 13.45 -26.96
N ARG A 159 8.56 14.37 -27.78
CA ARG A 159 7.47 14.11 -28.71
C ARG A 159 7.86 14.49 -30.12
N LYS A 160 7.61 13.62 -31.09
CA LYS A 160 7.80 13.94 -32.51
C LYS A 160 6.53 14.53 -33.11
N ARG A 161 6.61 15.75 -33.64
CA ARG A 161 5.52 16.42 -34.37
C ARG A 161 6.06 17.04 -35.65
N GLU A 162 5.42 16.77 -36.78
CA GLU A 162 5.81 17.28 -38.11
C GLU A 162 7.27 16.95 -38.45
N GLY A 163 7.71 15.75 -38.09
CA GLY A 163 9.11 15.31 -38.24
C GLY A 163 10.13 15.95 -37.28
N LEU A 164 9.72 16.89 -36.41
CA LEU A 164 10.59 17.56 -35.44
C LEU A 164 10.42 17.00 -34.02
N LEU A 165 11.52 16.75 -33.33
CA LEU A 165 11.54 16.37 -31.93
C LEU A 165 11.35 17.60 -31.04
N HIS A 166 10.30 17.58 -30.23
CA HIS A 166 10.01 18.57 -29.20
C HIS A 166 10.32 17.96 -27.85
N SER A 167 11.21 18.57 -27.08
CA SER A 167 11.50 18.16 -25.70
C SER A 167 10.91 19.14 -24.70
N ALA A 168 10.33 18.61 -23.62
CA ALA A 168 9.86 19.39 -22.49
C ALA A 168 10.32 18.73 -21.18
N HIS A 169 10.73 19.54 -20.22
CA HIS A 169 10.98 19.06 -18.86
C HIS A 169 9.72 19.21 -18.02
N VAL A 170 9.29 18.12 -17.42
CA VAL A 170 8.12 18.06 -16.53
C VAL A 170 8.58 17.47 -15.20
N VAL A 171 8.01 17.92 -14.09
CA VAL A 171 8.23 17.29 -12.78
C VAL A 171 7.05 16.36 -12.52
N GLU A 172 7.32 15.08 -12.30
CA GLU A 172 6.31 14.09 -11.92
C GLU A 172 6.49 13.74 -10.43
N GLU A 173 5.43 13.89 -9.65
CA GLU A 173 5.38 13.51 -8.24
C GLU A 173 4.93 12.04 -8.12
N LEU A 174 5.83 11.17 -7.67
CA LEU A 174 5.58 9.73 -7.55
C LEU A 174 4.86 9.37 -6.24
N THR A 175 5.16 10.11 -5.18
CA THR A 175 4.61 9.91 -3.83
C THR A 175 4.36 11.25 -3.16
N SER A 176 3.24 11.41 -2.45
CA SER A 176 2.95 12.58 -1.60
C SER A 176 3.17 12.24 -0.11
N THR A 177 2.34 12.78 0.80
CA THR A 177 2.26 12.26 2.18
C THR A 177 1.44 10.96 2.21
N THR A 178 1.73 10.09 3.19
CA THR A 178 0.99 8.84 3.41
C THR A 178 -0.51 9.11 3.56
N GLU A 179 -0.91 10.16 4.26
CA GLU A 179 -2.31 10.56 4.42
C GLU A 179 -2.97 10.96 3.08
N MET A 180 -2.28 11.70 2.21
CA MET A 180 -2.82 12.11 0.91
C MET A 180 -2.91 10.93 -0.07
N MET A 181 -1.97 9.98 0.01
CA MET A 181 -2.02 8.74 -0.78
C MET A 181 -3.11 7.80 -0.26
N MET A 182 -3.31 7.70 1.07
CA MET A 182 -4.36 6.90 1.69
C MET A 182 -5.75 7.54 1.62
N GLY A 183 -5.86 8.87 1.53
CA GLY A 183 -7.12 9.61 1.44
C GLY A 183 -7.91 9.36 0.16
N ARG A 184 -7.34 8.58 -0.77
CA ARG A 184 -7.99 8.06 -1.98
C ARG A 184 -8.62 6.66 -1.79
N CYS A 185 -8.37 6.00 -0.66
CA CYS A 185 -9.18 4.89 -0.14
C CYS A 185 -10.47 5.47 0.47
N GLU A 186 -11.60 4.76 0.43
CA GLU A 186 -12.89 5.27 0.94
C GLU A 186 -12.74 5.90 2.34
N ARG A 187 -12.78 7.25 2.38
CA ARG A 187 -12.73 8.01 3.63
C ARG A 187 -13.87 7.57 4.53
N ASP A 188 -13.54 7.24 5.77
CA ASP A 188 -14.54 6.84 6.75
C ASP A 188 -14.78 7.94 7.79
N ALA A 189 -15.72 7.68 8.70
CA ALA A 189 -16.10 8.65 9.73
C ALA A 189 -14.91 9.07 10.63
N PHE A 190 -13.87 8.23 10.76
CA PHE A 190 -12.67 8.59 11.51
C PHE A 190 -11.79 9.57 10.76
N ASP A 191 -11.71 9.51 9.42
CA ASP A 191 -10.98 10.53 8.66
C ASP A 191 -11.64 11.91 8.86
N THR A 192 -12.96 11.97 8.73
CA THR A 192 -13.72 13.22 8.97
C THR A 192 -13.59 13.72 10.42
N LEU A 193 -13.57 12.80 11.40
CA LEU A 193 -13.42 13.14 12.82
C LEU A 193 -12.07 13.80 13.11
N PHE A 194 -10.99 13.25 12.55
CA PHE A 194 -9.64 13.79 12.71
C PHE A 194 -9.47 15.13 11.96
N ASP A 195 -9.98 15.23 10.74
CA ASP A 195 -9.80 16.42 9.89
C ASP A 195 -10.61 17.63 10.38
N HIS A 196 -11.80 17.41 10.92
CA HIS A 196 -12.79 18.47 11.11
C HIS A 196 -13.41 18.55 12.51
N ALA A 197 -13.14 17.59 13.41
CA ALA A 197 -13.74 17.58 14.75
C ALA A 197 -12.78 17.06 15.85
N PRO A 198 -11.60 17.68 16.03
CA PRO A 198 -10.65 17.29 17.07
C PRO A 198 -11.25 17.37 18.48
N ASP A 199 -12.19 18.28 18.72
CA ASP A 199 -12.89 18.39 20.00
C ASP A 199 -13.71 17.13 20.33
N LYS A 200 -14.34 16.52 19.31
CA LYS A 200 -15.11 15.27 19.44
C LYS A 200 -14.21 14.05 19.61
N LEU A 201 -12.98 14.10 19.12
CA LEU A 201 -12.00 13.02 19.28
C LEU A 201 -11.75 12.72 20.76
N SER A 202 -11.63 13.77 21.59
CA SER A 202 -11.43 13.62 23.04
C SER A 202 -12.57 12.86 23.73
N LEU A 203 -13.82 13.08 23.29
CA LEU A 203 -14.99 12.39 23.80
C LEU A 203 -15.01 10.92 23.36
N VAL A 204 -14.68 10.65 22.09
CA VAL A 204 -14.57 9.28 21.56
C VAL A 204 -13.52 8.49 22.33
N LYS A 205 -12.33 9.06 22.57
CA LYS A 205 -11.28 8.43 23.38
C LYS A 205 -11.79 8.06 24.78
N LYS A 206 -12.41 9.00 25.49
CA LYS A 206 -12.98 8.75 26.83
C LYS A 206 -14.03 7.64 26.83
N SER A 207 -14.91 7.61 25.82
CA SER A 207 -15.92 6.57 25.68
C SER A 207 -15.29 5.20 25.45
N LEU A 208 -14.26 5.12 24.60
CA LEU A 208 -13.55 3.88 24.31
C LEU A 208 -12.75 3.39 25.52
N ILE A 209 -12.05 4.28 26.23
CA ILE A 209 -11.37 3.96 27.50
C ILE A 209 -12.36 3.36 28.50
N THR A 210 -13.52 3.99 28.66
CA THR A 210 -14.57 3.50 29.57
C THR A 210 -15.05 2.10 29.17
N PHE A 211 -15.25 1.86 27.88
CA PHE A 211 -15.64 0.57 27.34
C PHE A 211 -14.57 -0.51 27.59
N VAL A 212 -13.31 -0.27 27.21
CA VAL A 212 -12.26 -1.29 27.35
C VAL A 212 -11.99 -1.61 28.83
N ASN A 213 -11.99 -0.60 29.71
CA ASN A 213 -11.78 -0.80 31.14
C ASN A 213 -12.95 -1.53 31.82
N LYS A 214 -14.19 -1.40 31.31
CA LYS A 214 -15.32 -2.21 31.79
C LYS A 214 -15.01 -3.71 31.71
N HIS A 215 -14.26 -4.12 30.70
CA HIS A 215 -13.89 -5.52 30.48
C HIS A 215 -12.51 -5.84 31.08
N LEU A 216 -11.47 -5.09 30.72
CA LEU A 216 -10.09 -5.38 31.13
C LEU A 216 -9.85 -5.28 32.64
N ASN A 217 -10.62 -4.46 33.37
CA ASN A 217 -10.54 -4.42 34.84
C ASN A 217 -10.93 -5.76 35.48
N LYS A 218 -11.68 -6.64 34.79
CA LYS A 218 -11.97 -8.01 35.25
C LYS A 218 -10.68 -8.85 35.38
N LEU A 219 -9.60 -8.44 34.71
CA LEU A 219 -8.26 -9.04 34.77
C LEU A 219 -7.25 -8.17 35.53
N ASN A 220 -7.70 -7.13 36.24
CA ASN A 220 -6.85 -6.11 36.87
C ASN A 220 -5.93 -5.36 35.90
N LEU A 221 -6.38 -5.19 34.64
CA LEU A 221 -5.70 -4.40 33.63
C LEU A 221 -6.45 -3.08 33.43
N GLU A 222 -5.74 -1.96 33.50
CA GLU A 222 -6.31 -0.63 33.32
C GLU A 222 -5.67 0.07 32.12
N VAL A 223 -6.52 0.65 31.28
CA VAL A 223 -6.13 1.46 30.13
C VAL A 223 -6.35 2.93 30.44
N THR A 224 -5.27 3.71 30.41
CA THR A 224 -5.27 5.16 30.52
C THR A 224 -4.97 5.83 29.18
N GLU A 225 -4.20 5.17 28.31
CA GLU A 225 -3.73 5.69 27.02
C GLU A 225 -4.00 4.68 25.89
N LEU A 226 -4.85 5.07 24.93
CA LEU A 226 -5.21 4.22 23.80
C LEU A 226 -4.09 4.17 22.75
N GLU A 227 -3.23 5.18 22.71
CA GLU A 227 -2.13 5.36 21.77
C GLU A 227 -1.07 4.26 21.92
N THR A 228 -0.80 3.84 23.16
CA THR A 228 0.38 3.03 23.50
C THR A 228 0.02 1.64 24.01
N GLN A 229 -1.02 1.50 24.84
CA GLN A 229 -1.28 0.26 25.58
C GLN A 229 -1.87 -0.88 24.75
N PHE A 230 -2.27 -0.62 23.50
CA PHE A 230 -2.73 -1.67 22.57
C PHE A 230 -1.67 -2.06 21.54
N ALA A 231 -0.53 -1.37 21.50
CA ALA A 231 0.47 -1.52 20.45
C ALA A 231 1.22 -2.86 20.47
N ASP A 232 1.17 -3.58 21.58
CA ASP A 232 1.76 -4.91 21.71
C ASP A 232 0.77 -6.06 21.41
N GLY A 233 -0.49 -5.71 21.13
CA GLY A 233 -1.59 -6.62 20.81
C GLY A 233 -2.12 -7.43 22.00
N VAL A 234 -1.46 -7.45 23.16
CA VAL A 234 -1.86 -8.29 24.31
C VAL A 234 -3.24 -7.89 24.81
N TYR A 235 -3.46 -6.58 25.00
CA TYR A 235 -4.74 -6.07 25.47
C TYR A 235 -5.87 -6.31 24.47
N LEU A 236 -5.59 -6.30 23.16
CA LEU A 236 -6.59 -6.63 22.13
C LEU A 236 -7.01 -8.09 22.21
N VAL A 237 -6.06 -9.02 22.33
CA VAL A 237 -6.33 -10.45 22.44
C VAL A 237 -7.13 -10.76 23.71
N LEU A 238 -6.72 -10.21 24.86
CA LEU A 238 -7.42 -10.41 26.13
C LEU A 238 -8.81 -9.78 26.11
N LEU A 239 -8.96 -8.58 25.55
CA LEU A 239 -10.26 -7.93 25.39
C LEU A 239 -11.19 -8.80 24.53
N MET A 240 -10.72 -9.37 23.42
CA MET A 240 -11.53 -10.27 22.60
C MET A 240 -12.03 -11.50 23.36
N GLY A 241 -11.14 -12.17 24.12
CA GLY A 241 -11.56 -13.30 24.97
C GLY A 241 -12.64 -12.92 25.99
N LEU A 242 -12.51 -11.75 26.61
CA LEU A 242 -13.51 -11.24 27.57
C LEU A 242 -14.84 -10.88 26.90
N LEU A 243 -14.82 -10.34 25.68
CA LEU A 243 -16.02 -9.94 24.94
C LEU A 243 -16.83 -11.13 24.43
N GLU A 244 -16.15 -12.20 24.02
CA GLU A 244 -16.76 -13.44 23.56
C GLU A 244 -16.99 -14.47 24.68
N GLY A 245 -16.47 -14.22 25.88
CA GLY A 245 -16.67 -15.08 27.05
C GLY A 245 -15.86 -16.37 27.02
N TYR A 246 -14.72 -16.40 26.32
CA TYR A 246 -13.80 -17.55 26.30
C TYR A 246 -12.38 -17.18 26.71
N PHE A 247 -11.64 -18.19 27.15
CA PHE A 247 -10.22 -18.06 27.42
C PHE A 247 -9.41 -18.22 26.15
N VAL A 248 -8.51 -17.28 25.87
CA VAL A 248 -7.57 -17.39 24.75
C VAL A 248 -6.33 -18.15 25.22
N PRO A 249 -5.98 -19.30 24.62
CA PRO A 249 -4.80 -20.06 25.03
C PRO A 249 -3.51 -19.24 24.91
N LEU A 250 -2.72 -19.22 25.99
CA LEU A 250 -1.49 -18.42 26.08
C LEU A 250 -0.38 -18.85 25.12
N HIS A 251 -0.50 -20.01 24.48
CA HIS A 251 0.45 -20.47 23.47
C HIS A 251 0.16 -19.90 22.07
N ASN A 252 -0.98 -19.25 21.86
CA ASN A 252 -1.37 -18.68 20.56
C ASN A 252 -0.84 -17.26 20.35
N PHE A 253 -0.41 -16.59 21.43
CA PHE A 253 0.06 -15.21 21.39
C PHE A 253 1.15 -14.98 22.44
N HIS A 254 1.92 -13.91 22.27
CA HIS A 254 3.02 -13.56 23.16
C HIS A 254 2.51 -12.65 24.27
N LEU A 255 2.51 -13.11 25.52
CA LEU A 255 2.14 -12.28 26.68
C LEU A 255 3.14 -11.15 26.95
N THR A 256 4.40 -11.36 26.60
CA THR A 256 5.49 -10.38 26.77
C THR A 256 6.24 -10.26 25.45
N PRO A 257 5.65 -9.62 24.43
CA PRO A 257 6.26 -9.52 23.11
C PRO A 257 7.50 -8.61 23.15
N GLU A 258 8.65 -9.14 22.76
CA GLU A 258 9.96 -8.47 22.87
C GLU A 258 10.36 -7.72 21.59
N ASN A 259 9.85 -8.16 20.45
CA ASN A 259 10.21 -7.63 19.14
C ASN A 259 8.98 -7.22 18.32
N PHE A 260 9.23 -6.50 17.23
CA PHE A 260 8.18 -5.98 16.36
C PHE A 260 7.29 -7.09 15.77
N GLU A 261 7.91 -8.18 15.33
CA GLU A 261 7.19 -9.32 14.72
C GLU A 261 6.22 -9.98 15.70
N GLN A 262 6.61 -10.18 16.96
CA GLN A 262 5.75 -10.73 18.01
C GLN A 262 4.55 -9.82 18.31
N LYS A 263 4.74 -8.50 18.28
CA LYS A 263 3.63 -7.54 18.45
C LYS A 263 2.67 -7.59 17.26
N VAL A 264 3.20 -7.62 16.04
CA VAL A 264 2.41 -7.76 14.81
C VAL A 264 1.63 -9.07 14.82
N HIS A 265 2.25 -10.18 15.22
CA HIS A 265 1.59 -11.47 15.40
C HIS A 265 0.39 -11.37 16.35
N ASN A 266 0.57 -10.76 17.53
CA ASN A 266 -0.51 -10.60 18.50
C ASN A 266 -1.70 -9.78 17.94
N VAL A 267 -1.41 -8.67 17.26
CA VAL A 267 -2.47 -7.81 16.67
C VAL A 267 -3.18 -8.54 15.53
N SER A 268 -2.43 -9.23 14.65
CA SER A 268 -3.00 -10.07 13.59
C SER A 268 -3.92 -11.15 14.16
N PHE A 269 -3.46 -11.85 15.19
CA PHE A 269 -4.25 -12.87 15.87
C PHE A 269 -5.53 -12.28 16.51
N ALA A 270 -5.45 -11.09 17.13
CA ALA A 270 -6.65 -10.41 17.62
C ALA A 270 -7.65 -10.09 16.50
N PHE A 271 -7.18 -9.76 15.29
CA PHE A 271 -8.05 -9.50 14.14
C PHE A 271 -8.68 -10.79 13.58
N GLU A 272 -8.01 -11.93 13.68
CA GLU A 272 -8.59 -13.25 13.40
C GLU A 272 -9.72 -13.54 14.38
N LEU A 273 -9.47 -13.40 15.69
CA LEU A 273 -10.50 -13.57 16.72
C LEU A 273 -11.72 -12.66 16.51
N MET A 274 -11.50 -11.42 16.04
CA MET A 274 -12.59 -10.50 15.69
C MET A 274 -13.46 -11.04 14.55
N GLN A 275 -12.83 -11.59 13.52
CA GLN A 275 -13.54 -12.17 12.38
C GLN A 275 -14.30 -13.44 12.77
N ASP A 276 -13.68 -14.30 13.59
CA ASP A 276 -14.31 -15.50 14.13
C ASP A 276 -15.52 -15.16 15.01
N GLY A 277 -15.43 -14.08 15.78
CA GLY A 277 -16.56 -13.53 16.54
C GLY A 277 -17.66 -12.96 15.63
N GLY A 278 -17.42 -12.78 14.33
CA GLY A 278 -18.37 -12.27 13.35
C GLY A 278 -18.31 -10.75 13.12
N LEU A 279 -17.18 -10.10 13.41
CA LEU A 279 -16.92 -8.73 12.93
C LEU A 279 -16.42 -8.77 11.48
N LYS A 280 -16.59 -7.66 10.76
CA LYS A 280 -15.86 -7.45 9.51
C LYS A 280 -14.36 -7.34 9.83
N LYS A 281 -13.52 -7.85 8.92
CA LYS A 281 -12.06 -7.66 8.99
C LYS A 281 -11.73 -6.19 9.26
N PRO A 282 -10.95 -5.88 10.31
CA PRO A 282 -10.56 -4.51 10.60
C PRO A 282 -9.88 -3.85 9.38
N LYS A 283 -10.19 -2.56 9.16
CA LYS A 283 -9.53 -1.77 8.12
C LYS A 283 -8.08 -1.42 8.51
N ALA A 284 -7.77 -1.31 9.79
CA ALA A 284 -6.39 -1.06 10.23
C ALA A 284 -5.48 -2.22 9.83
N ARG A 285 -4.21 -1.94 9.54
CA ARG A 285 -3.20 -3.01 9.48
C ARG A 285 -2.68 -3.31 10.88
N PRO A 286 -2.23 -4.55 11.15
CA PRO A 286 -1.57 -4.88 12.40
C PRO A 286 -0.37 -3.98 12.68
N GLU A 287 0.46 -3.70 11.66
CA GLU A 287 1.65 -2.86 11.82
C GLU A 287 1.31 -1.41 12.18
N ASP A 288 0.17 -0.89 11.72
CA ASP A 288 -0.25 0.49 12.04
C ASP A 288 -0.52 0.62 13.54
N VAL A 289 -1.19 -0.37 14.13
CA VAL A 289 -1.44 -0.44 15.58
C VAL A 289 -0.13 -0.57 16.37
N VAL A 290 0.78 -1.43 15.90
CA VAL A 290 2.10 -1.62 16.53
C VAL A 290 2.97 -0.36 16.45
N ASN A 291 2.84 0.41 15.37
CA ASN A 291 3.53 1.68 15.17
C ASN A 291 2.84 2.89 15.81
N LEU A 292 1.91 2.67 16.74
CA LEU A 292 1.24 3.72 17.51
C LEU A 292 0.34 4.64 16.65
N ASP A 293 -0.17 4.17 15.51
CA ASP A 293 -1.16 4.92 14.74
C ASP A 293 -2.49 4.95 15.49
N LEU A 294 -2.70 6.05 16.21
CA LEU A 294 -3.91 6.27 17.00
C LEU A 294 -5.19 6.13 16.17
N LYS A 295 -5.20 6.58 14.91
CA LYS A 295 -6.40 6.51 14.05
C LYS A 295 -6.80 5.05 13.80
N SER A 296 -5.82 4.19 13.51
CA SER A 296 -6.01 2.75 13.37
C SER A 296 -6.47 2.09 14.66
N THR A 297 -5.84 2.39 15.80
CA THR A 297 -6.25 1.84 17.10
C THR A 297 -7.68 2.21 17.46
N LEU A 298 -8.08 3.48 17.26
CA LEU A 298 -9.44 3.93 17.52
C LEU A 298 -10.47 3.26 16.60
N ARG A 299 -10.15 3.05 15.32
CA ARG A 299 -11.03 2.31 14.39
C ARG A 299 -11.27 0.88 14.86
N VAL A 300 -10.22 0.18 15.28
CA VAL A 300 -10.31 -1.19 15.80
C VAL A 300 -11.21 -1.22 17.04
N LEU A 301 -10.90 -0.38 18.04
CA LEU A 301 -11.66 -0.35 19.30
C LEU A 301 -13.11 0.10 19.11
N TYR A 302 -13.37 1.00 18.16
CA TYR A 302 -14.73 1.45 17.86
C TYR A 302 -15.57 0.37 17.18
N ASN A 303 -14.97 -0.49 16.35
CA ASN A 303 -15.66 -1.66 15.80
C ASN A 303 -16.09 -2.62 16.91
N LEU A 304 -15.21 -2.86 17.89
CA LEU A 304 -15.54 -3.63 19.09
C LEU A 304 -16.67 -2.95 19.88
N PHE A 305 -16.51 -1.67 20.21
CA PHE A 305 -17.53 -0.92 20.94
C PHE A 305 -18.90 -0.99 20.26
N THR A 306 -18.97 -0.79 18.95
CA THR A 306 -20.25 -0.77 18.21
C THR A 306 -20.99 -2.10 18.35
N LYS A 307 -20.26 -3.23 18.35
CA LYS A 307 -20.84 -4.56 18.47
C LYS A 307 -21.13 -4.96 19.92
N TYR A 308 -20.21 -4.72 20.85
CA TYR A 308 -20.27 -5.25 22.21
C TYR A 308 -20.70 -4.23 23.28
N LYS A 309 -21.05 -2.98 22.93
CA LYS A 309 -21.47 -1.94 23.90
C LYS A 309 -22.59 -2.35 24.86
N ASN A 310 -23.42 -3.32 24.48
CA ASN A 310 -24.57 -3.77 25.27
C ASN A 310 -24.27 -5.01 26.13
N ILE A 311 -23.04 -5.53 26.10
CA ILE A 311 -22.65 -6.73 26.85
C ILE A 311 -22.16 -6.31 28.25
N GLU A 312 -22.58 -7.06 29.27
CA GLU A 312 -22.28 -6.81 30.70
C GLU A 312 -20.93 -7.39 31.16
#